data_AF-A0A1Y3MVS2-F1
#
_entry.id   AF-A0A1Y3MVS2-F1
#
_cell.length_a   1.000
_cell.length_b   1.000
_cell.length_c   1.000
_cell.angle_alpha   90.00
_cell.angle_beta   90.00
_cell.angle_gamma   90.00
#
_symmetry.space_group_name_H-M   'P 1'
#
loop_
_entity.id
_entity.type
_entity.pdbx_description
1 polymer ?
#
loop_
_entity_poly.entity_id
_entity_poly.type
_entity_poly.pdbx_seq_one_letter_code
_entity_poly.pdbx_strand_id
1 'polypeptide(L)'
;MNTPSEPNQEKQFLKIYLKCYNNSTNVIVGAVDENLNLTFSILASLSIVMSHYHLSKNNFIQDNFFYKIMGDEKGAILQFIKRVRLIDERIKYLISNYINNIDENSPIAELISKNKVTYNQNWIYTGIINKGKDHEYINCRYFKDPINKKFKIGTNVYSDEKYCREVADLLSRDTFCYIRGNIYPIVKVSYVIVNERTINGVPMVNFTCKAYFVDINFSSDSIYTSTERI
;
A
#
# COMPACT_ATOMS: atom_id res chain seq x y z
N MET A 1 -42.22 -35.95 26.16
CA MET A 1 -42.36 -34.99 25.05
C MET A 1 -41.25 -33.98 25.22
N ASN A 2 -40.22 -34.08 24.39
CA ASN A 2 -38.96 -33.33 24.55
C ASN A 2 -39.08 -31.98 23.84
N THR A 3 -38.75 -30.92 24.56
CA THR A 3 -38.49 -29.58 24.04
C THR A 3 -37.29 -29.61 23.08
N PRO A 4 -37.32 -28.88 21.95
CA PRO A 4 -36.13 -28.69 21.14
C PRO A 4 -35.24 -27.63 21.81
N SER A 5 -34.02 -28.04 22.16
CA SER A 5 -32.93 -27.17 22.58
C SER A 5 -32.50 -26.25 21.42
N GLU A 6 -32.44 -24.95 21.65
CA GLU A 6 -31.79 -23.99 20.75
C GLU A 6 -30.31 -24.36 20.55
N PRO A 7 -29.77 -24.24 19.33
CA PRO A 7 -28.33 -24.33 19.14
C PRO A 7 -27.67 -23.04 19.63
N ASN A 8 -26.91 -23.14 20.72
CA ASN A 8 -25.92 -22.16 21.14
C ASN A 8 -24.97 -21.88 19.96
N GLN A 9 -25.18 -20.77 19.27
CA GLN A 9 -24.17 -20.21 18.37
C GLN A 9 -23.11 -19.55 19.23
N GLU A 10 -22.07 -20.30 19.59
CA GLU A 10 -20.81 -19.72 20.02
C GLU A 10 -20.33 -18.78 18.91
N LYS A 11 -20.36 -17.47 19.18
CA LYS A 11 -19.66 -16.48 18.36
C LYS A 11 -18.18 -16.85 18.40
N GLN A 12 -17.72 -17.54 17.36
CA GLN A 12 -16.32 -17.80 17.14
C GLN A 12 -15.63 -16.45 16.91
N PHE A 13 -15.06 -15.89 17.96
CA PHE A 13 -14.19 -14.73 17.86
C PHE A 13 -13.00 -15.14 17.01
N LEU A 14 -12.83 -14.46 15.87
CA LEU A 14 -11.64 -14.58 15.03
C LEU A 14 -10.41 -14.24 15.91
N LYS A 15 -9.70 -15.27 16.38
CA LYS A 15 -8.43 -15.11 17.08
C LYS A 15 -7.36 -14.82 16.04
N ILE A 16 -6.72 -13.65 16.17
CA ILE A 16 -5.63 -13.22 15.28
C ILE A 16 -4.32 -13.40 16.05
N TYR A 17 -3.45 -14.27 15.57
CA TYR A 17 -2.11 -14.46 16.12
C TYR A 17 -1.06 -13.75 15.27
N LEU A 18 -0.23 -12.93 15.91
CA LEU A 18 0.93 -12.28 15.32
C LEU A 18 2.17 -13.12 15.64
N LYS A 19 2.70 -13.86 14.66
CA LYS A 19 3.94 -14.62 14.86
C LYS A 19 5.11 -13.83 14.26
N CYS A 20 5.89 -13.19 15.13
CA CYS A 20 7.13 -12.50 14.76
C CYS A 20 8.30 -13.48 14.70
N TYR A 21 8.87 -13.66 13.50
CA TYR A 21 10.24 -14.13 13.34
C TYR A 21 11.09 -12.96 12.87
N ASN A 22 11.90 -12.41 13.77
CA ASN A 22 12.91 -11.40 13.47
C ASN A 22 13.93 -12.03 12.48
N ASN A 23 14.18 -11.45 11.29
CA ASN A 23 15.26 -10.46 11.16
C ASN A 23 15.27 -9.65 9.83
N SER A 24 14.15 -9.42 9.15
CA SER A 24 14.03 -8.38 8.08
C SER A 24 12.60 -8.38 7.52
N THR A 25 11.76 -7.46 7.99
CA THR A 25 10.31 -7.63 7.98
C THR A 25 9.60 -7.28 6.68
N ASN A 26 8.91 -8.29 6.14
CA ASN A 26 7.74 -8.21 5.27
C ASN A 26 6.50 -8.44 6.12
N VAL A 27 5.45 -7.64 5.93
CA VAL A 27 4.17 -7.79 6.67
C VAL A 27 3.15 -8.41 5.72
N ILE A 28 2.78 -9.67 5.98
CA ILE A 28 1.66 -10.32 5.30
C ILE A 28 0.36 -9.94 6.02
N VAL A 29 -0.54 -9.28 5.30
CA VAL A 29 -1.82 -8.78 5.84
C VAL A 29 -2.96 -9.63 5.26
N GLY A 30 -3.22 -10.80 5.84
CA GLY A 30 -4.19 -11.81 5.37
C GLY A 30 -5.06 -12.42 6.50
N ALA A 31 -6.24 -12.96 6.18
CA ALA A 31 -6.89 -13.92 7.08
C ALA A 31 -6.24 -15.28 6.78
N VAL A 32 -5.52 -15.84 7.74
CA VAL A 32 -4.79 -17.10 7.54
C VAL A 32 -5.07 -17.98 8.75
N ASP A 33 -5.46 -19.22 8.51
CA ASP A 33 -5.47 -20.27 9.54
C ASP A 33 -4.00 -20.54 9.93
N GLU A 34 -3.73 -20.64 11.23
CA GLU A 34 -2.38 -20.84 11.79
C GLU A 34 -1.72 -22.16 11.34
N ASN A 35 -2.54 -23.11 10.90
CA ASN A 35 -2.11 -24.41 10.36
C ASN A 35 -2.05 -24.40 8.82
N LEU A 36 -2.45 -23.30 8.18
CA LEU A 36 -2.43 -23.18 6.74
C LEU A 36 -1.00 -22.93 6.27
N ASN A 37 -0.42 -23.90 5.59
CA ASN A 37 0.82 -23.66 4.87
C ASN A 37 0.51 -22.66 3.75
N LEU A 38 1.08 -21.45 3.81
CA LEU A 38 0.87 -20.39 2.81
C LEU A 38 1.51 -20.81 1.48
N THR A 39 0.78 -21.56 0.67
CA THR A 39 1.17 -21.90 -0.70
C THR A 39 0.80 -20.75 -1.65
N PHE A 40 1.50 -20.63 -2.77
CA PHE A 40 1.18 -19.63 -3.80
C PHE A 40 -0.24 -19.75 -4.35
N SER A 41 -0.83 -20.96 -4.35
CA SER A 41 -2.23 -21.18 -4.69
C SER A 41 -3.21 -20.47 -3.74
N ILE A 42 -2.91 -20.42 -2.44
CA ILE A 42 -3.68 -19.64 -1.47
C ILE A 42 -3.45 -18.14 -1.70
N LEU A 43 -2.21 -17.73 -2.01
CA LEU A 43 -1.88 -16.34 -2.30
C LEU A 43 -2.62 -15.80 -3.53
N ALA A 44 -2.82 -16.63 -4.56
CA ALA A 44 -3.61 -16.28 -5.74
C ALA A 44 -5.05 -15.89 -5.37
N SER A 45 -5.68 -16.59 -4.40
CA SER A 45 -7.02 -16.26 -3.91
C SER A 45 -7.08 -14.94 -3.12
N LEU A 46 -5.93 -14.44 -2.66
CA LEU A 46 -5.77 -13.19 -1.90
C LEU A 46 -5.28 -12.02 -2.78
N SER A 47 -5.09 -12.27 -4.07
CA SER A 47 -4.64 -11.25 -5.01
C SER A 47 -5.73 -10.22 -5.29
N ILE A 48 -5.30 -9.00 -5.61
CA ILE A 48 -6.18 -7.89 -6.00
C ILE A 48 -5.73 -7.37 -7.35
N VAL A 49 -6.68 -7.02 -8.22
CA VAL A 49 -6.35 -6.41 -9.52
C VAL A 49 -5.67 -5.07 -9.25
N MET A 50 -4.47 -4.82 -9.75
CA MET A 50 -3.85 -3.50 -9.70
C MET A 50 -3.34 -3.10 -11.07
N SER A 51 -3.28 -1.80 -11.29
CA SER A 51 -2.84 -1.21 -12.55
C SER A 51 -1.69 -0.24 -12.31
N HIS A 52 -0.72 -0.25 -13.21
CA HIS A 52 0.37 0.71 -13.29
C HIS A 52 0.35 1.36 -14.66
N TYR A 53 0.45 2.68 -14.68
CA TYR A 53 0.58 3.44 -15.92
C TYR A 53 1.82 4.32 -15.79
N HIS A 54 2.80 4.07 -16.65
CA HIS A 54 3.96 4.93 -16.81
C HIS A 54 3.64 5.99 -17.86
N LEU A 55 3.32 7.20 -17.41
CA LEU A 55 3.22 8.37 -18.27
C LEU A 55 4.55 9.10 -18.25
N SER A 56 5.35 8.99 -19.32
CA SER A 56 6.50 9.89 -19.55
C SER A 56 5.99 11.30 -19.93
N LYS A 57 5.31 11.98 -19.00
CA LYS A 57 5.07 13.42 -19.09
C LYS A 57 5.92 14.10 -18.02
N ASN A 58 6.80 14.99 -18.46
CA ASN A 58 7.64 15.87 -17.63
C ASN A 58 8.79 15.19 -16.86
N ASN A 59 9.36 14.08 -17.33
CA ASN A 59 10.50 13.38 -16.70
C ASN A 59 10.27 12.92 -15.24
N PHE A 60 9.02 12.89 -14.77
CA PHE A 60 8.67 12.38 -13.44
C PHE A 60 8.06 10.98 -13.56
N ILE A 61 8.86 10.00 -13.16
CA ILE A 61 8.44 8.59 -13.09
C ILE A 61 7.46 8.43 -11.92
N GLN A 62 6.25 7.92 -12.20
CA GLN A 62 5.31 7.50 -11.15
C GLN A 62 5.42 6.00 -10.92
N ASP A 63 6.22 5.58 -9.93
CA ASP A 63 6.39 4.17 -9.55
C ASP A 63 5.22 3.64 -8.71
N ASN A 64 3.97 3.88 -9.12
CA ASN A 64 2.79 3.44 -8.36
C ASN A 64 2.00 2.39 -9.15
N PHE A 65 1.61 1.31 -8.47
CA PHE A 65 0.42 0.53 -8.81
C PHE A 65 -0.76 1.08 -8.02
N PHE A 66 -1.93 1.10 -8.63
CA PHE A 66 -3.16 1.52 -7.98
C PHE A 66 -4.27 0.51 -8.13
N TYR A 67 -5.13 0.49 -7.11
CA TYR A 67 -6.43 -0.17 -7.13
C TYR A 67 -7.51 0.85 -6.82
N LYS A 68 -8.53 0.91 -7.66
CA LYS A 68 -9.70 1.78 -7.49
C LYS A 68 -10.71 1.10 -6.58
N ILE A 69 -11.05 1.73 -5.46
CA ILE A 69 -12.08 1.24 -4.54
C ILE A 69 -13.45 1.57 -5.13
N MET A 70 -14.25 0.53 -5.39
CA MET A 70 -15.58 0.60 -5.99
C MET A 70 -16.70 0.65 -4.94
N GLY A 71 -16.46 0.13 -3.74
CA GLY A 71 -17.41 0.12 -2.62
C GLY A 71 -18.29 -1.14 -2.53
N ASP A 72 -18.22 -2.01 -3.53
CA ASP A 72 -18.93 -3.29 -3.61
C ASP A 72 -18.00 -4.51 -3.46
N GLU A 73 -16.76 -4.30 -3.03
CA GLU A 73 -15.76 -5.36 -2.85
C GLU A 73 -16.21 -6.43 -1.85
N LYS A 74 -15.81 -7.68 -2.09
CA LYS A 74 -16.14 -8.84 -1.26
C LYS A 74 -14.90 -9.66 -0.92
N GLY A 75 -15.05 -10.58 0.03
CA GLY A 75 -14.01 -11.55 0.37
C GLY A 75 -12.68 -10.91 0.77
N ALA A 76 -11.58 -11.44 0.23
CA ALA A 76 -10.22 -11.02 0.55
C ALA A 76 -9.95 -9.54 0.25
N ILE A 77 -10.50 -9.00 -0.85
CA ILE A 77 -10.31 -7.61 -1.27
C ILE A 77 -10.89 -6.64 -0.22
N LEU A 78 -12.13 -6.87 0.21
CA LEU A 78 -12.77 -6.07 1.24
C LEU A 78 -11.99 -6.09 2.56
N GLN A 79 -11.48 -7.27 2.95
CA GLN A 79 -10.68 -7.42 4.16
C GLN A 79 -9.34 -6.69 4.05
N PHE A 80 -8.68 -6.77 2.90
CA PHE A 80 -7.46 -6.01 2.63
C PHE A 80 -7.71 -4.49 2.76
N ILE A 81 -8.74 -3.96 2.10
CA ILE A 81 -9.10 -2.53 2.17
C ILE A 81 -9.36 -2.10 3.62
N LYS A 82 -10.16 -2.86 4.38
CA LYS A 82 -10.45 -2.56 5.79
C LYS A 82 -9.17 -2.46 6.62
N ARG A 83 -8.20 -3.35 6.39
CA ARG A 83 -6.92 -3.34 7.12
C ARG A 83 -6.01 -2.19 6.70
N VAL A 84 -5.94 -1.87 5.41
CA VAL A 84 -5.21 -0.69 4.94
C VAL A 84 -5.80 0.57 5.58
N ARG A 85 -7.13 0.69 5.68
CA ARG A 85 -7.78 1.81 6.38
C ARG A 85 -7.37 1.89 7.86
N LEU A 86 -7.35 0.76 8.57
CA LEU A 86 -6.89 0.72 9.97
C LEU A 86 -5.44 1.19 10.12
N ILE A 87 -4.56 0.78 9.20
CA ILE A 87 -3.15 1.20 9.17
C ILE A 87 -3.06 2.71 8.89
N ASP A 88 -3.79 3.21 7.91
CA ASP A 88 -3.80 4.64 7.55
C ASP A 88 -4.28 5.51 8.72
N GLU A 89 -5.39 5.14 9.36
CA GLU A 89 -5.90 5.86 10.53
C GLU A 89 -4.91 5.81 11.69
N ARG A 90 -4.21 4.67 11.89
CA ARG A 90 -3.18 4.56 12.91
C ARG A 90 -1.99 5.48 12.62
N ILE A 91 -1.52 5.54 11.38
CA ILE A 91 -0.42 6.44 10.98
C ILE A 91 -0.84 7.90 11.18
N LYS A 92 -2.04 8.27 10.74
CA LYS A 92 -2.59 9.62 10.91
C LYS A 92 -2.67 10.00 12.40
N TYR A 93 -3.13 9.09 13.25
CA TYR A 93 -3.13 9.28 14.70
C TYR A 93 -1.72 9.48 15.27
N LEU A 94 -0.75 8.67 14.84
CA LEU A 94 0.65 8.80 15.27
C LEU A 94 1.25 10.15 14.85
N ILE A 95 0.94 10.64 13.65
CA ILE A 95 1.36 11.98 13.18
C ILE A 95 0.73 13.07 14.06
N SER A 96 -0.58 12.99 14.33
CA SER A 96 -1.27 13.94 15.19
C SER A 96 -0.66 13.99 16.60
N ASN A 97 -0.39 12.83 17.20
CA ASN A 97 0.29 12.72 18.48
C ASN A 97 1.73 13.26 18.44
N TYR A 98 2.46 13.01 17.36
CA TYR A 98 3.80 13.53 17.18
C TYR A 98 3.80 15.06 17.14
N ILE A 99 2.88 15.67 16.38
CA ILE A 99 2.70 17.12 16.31
C ILE A 99 2.35 17.69 17.69
N ASN A 100 1.45 17.03 18.44
CA ASN A 100 1.04 17.49 19.77
C ASN A 100 2.19 17.52 20.78
N ASN A 101 3.21 16.71 20.57
CA ASN A 101 4.35 16.54 21.49
C ASN A 101 5.67 16.77 20.75
N ILE A 102 5.69 17.69 19.79
CA ILE A 102 6.86 17.90 18.94
C ILE A 102 8.04 18.42 19.77
N ASP A 103 9.18 17.77 19.63
CA ASP A 103 10.47 18.26 20.15
C ASP A 103 10.91 19.46 19.30
N GLU A 104 11.23 20.58 19.95
CA GLU A 104 11.70 21.80 19.28
C GLU A 104 13.01 21.58 18.51
N ASN A 105 13.80 20.57 18.89
CA ASN A 105 15.01 20.17 18.16
C ASN A 105 14.73 19.23 16.98
N SER A 106 13.47 18.86 16.75
CA SER A 106 13.09 18.03 15.61
C SER A 106 13.44 18.72 14.28
N PRO A 107 13.96 17.98 13.28
CA PRO A 107 14.20 18.51 11.94
C PRO A 107 12.98 19.10 11.25
N ILE A 108 11.75 18.83 11.74
CA ILE A 108 10.51 19.38 11.18
C ILE A 108 9.86 20.43 12.09
N ALA A 109 10.42 20.74 13.25
CA ALA A 109 9.83 21.70 14.20
C ALA A 109 9.63 23.10 13.58
N GLU A 110 10.63 23.59 12.84
CA GLU A 110 10.55 24.88 12.14
C GLU A 110 9.40 24.89 11.12
N LEU A 111 9.24 23.82 10.33
CA LEU A 111 8.20 23.71 9.32
C LEU A 111 6.79 23.73 9.95
N ILE A 112 6.62 23.03 11.08
CA ILE A 112 5.38 22.96 11.85
C ILE A 112 5.05 24.34 12.46
N SER A 113 6.03 24.99 13.07
CA SER A 113 5.88 26.33 13.66
C SER A 113 5.55 27.40 12.61
N LYS A 114 6.32 27.46 11.51
CA LYS A 114 6.10 28.38 10.38
C LYS A 114 4.66 28.33 9.85
N ASN A 115 4.10 27.13 9.76
CA ASN A 115 2.77 26.89 9.21
C ASN A 115 1.65 26.84 10.27
N LYS A 116 1.95 27.19 11.53
CA LYS A 116 0.98 27.19 12.65
C LYS A 116 0.24 25.86 12.77
N VAL A 117 0.96 24.76 12.59
CA VAL A 117 0.38 23.41 12.62
C VAL A 117 0.05 23.04 14.06
N THR A 118 -1.18 22.55 14.28
CA THR A 118 -1.61 21.95 15.54
C THR A 118 -1.90 20.47 15.32
N TYR A 119 -2.15 19.71 16.40
CA TYR A 119 -2.45 18.29 16.31
C TYR A 119 -3.65 17.97 15.39
N ASN A 120 -4.53 18.93 15.12
CA ASN A 120 -5.74 18.76 14.29
C ASN A 120 -5.93 19.81 13.17
N GLN A 121 -5.02 20.77 12.97
CA GLN A 121 -5.19 21.86 11.99
C GLN A 121 -3.91 22.21 11.24
N ASN A 122 -4.07 22.79 10.04
CA ASN A 122 -3.00 23.28 9.15
C ASN A 122 -2.04 22.20 8.62
N TRP A 123 -2.44 20.93 8.71
CA TRP A 123 -1.76 19.82 8.04
C TRP A 123 -2.77 18.89 7.37
N ILE A 124 -2.27 18.12 6.39
CA ILE A 124 -3.04 17.07 5.72
C ILE A 124 -2.26 15.75 5.72
N TYR A 125 -3.01 14.66 5.65
CA TYR A 125 -2.48 13.31 5.50
C TYR A 125 -2.81 12.77 4.11
N THR A 126 -1.77 12.43 3.34
CA THR A 126 -1.88 11.67 2.10
C THR A 126 -1.49 10.23 2.40
N GLY A 127 -2.49 9.34 2.53
CA GLY A 127 -2.31 7.97 2.98
C GLY A 127 -1.93 6.96 1.90
N ILE A 128 -2.01 5.68 2.27
CA ILE A 128 -1.96 4.56 1.32
C ILE A 128 -3.22 4.59 0.45
N ILE A 129 -4.37 4.86 1.07
CA ILE A 129 -5.63 5.18 0.39
C ILE A 129 -5.70 6.69 0.17
N ASN A 130 -5.75 7.08 -1.11
CA ASN A 130 -5.89 8.46 -1.54
C ASN A 130 -7.29 8.71 -2.08
N LYS A 131 -7.89 9.82 -1.67
CA LYS A 131 -9.19 10.26 -2.18
C LYS A 131 -8.99 11.08 -3.46
N GLY A 132 -9.48 10.55 -4.59
CA GLY A 132 -9.66 11.30 -5.83
C GLY A 132 -10.95 12.13 -5.80
N LYS A 133 -11.37 12.65 -6.96
CA LYS A 133 -12.61 13.43 -7.07
C LYS A 133 -13.84 12.60 -6.70
N ASP A 134 -13.96 11.42 -7.32
CA ASP A 134 -15.17 10.59 -7.23
C ASP A 134 -14.91 9.25 -6.55
N HIS A 135 -13.65 8.82 -6.42
CA HIS A 135 -13.29 7.50 -5.91
C HIS A 135 -12.04 7.55 -5.04
N GLU A 136 -11.90 6.57 -4.16
CA GLU A 136 -10.67 6.32 -3.41
C GLU A 136 -9.79 5.30 -4.15
N TYR A 137 -8.48 5.43 -3.98
CA TYR A 137 -7.49 4.58 -4.62
C TYR A 137 -6.45 4.11 -3.61
N ILE A 138 -6.22 2.80 -3.53
CA ILE A 138 -5.03 2.26 -2.87
C ILE A 138 -3.85 2.50 -3.81
N ASN A 139 -2.76 3.05 -3.28
CA ASN A 139 -1.53 3.29 -4.03
C ASN A 139 -0.37 2.56 -3.36
N CYS A 140 0.29 1.70 -4.12
CA CYS A 140 1.45 0.94 -3.67
C CYS A 140 2.61 1.20 -4.60
N ARG A 141 3.74 1.57 -4.02
CA ARG A 141 4.95 1.90 -4.77
C ARG A 141 5.81 0.69 -4.98
N TYR A 142 6.74 0.77 -5.91
CA TYR A 142 7.85 -0.18 -6.00
C TYR A 142 9.17 0.57 -6.14
N PHE A 143 10.27 -0.09 -5.84
CA PHE A 143 11.60 0.44 -6.12
C PHE A 143 12.01 0.00 -7.51
N LYS A 144 12.18 0.97 -8.40
CA LYS A 144 12.73 0.75 -9.73
C LYS A 144 14.20 0.32 -9.63
N ASP A 145 14.59 -0.66 -10.43
CA ASP A 145 16.00 -0.98 -10.62
C ASP A 145 16.73 0.21 -11.25
N PRO A 146 17.77 0.77 -10.61
CA PRO A 146 18.53 1.84 -11.21
C PRO A 146 19.35 1.32 -12.39
N ILE A 147 19.04 1.80 -13.60
CA ILE A 147 19.75 1.45 -14.84
C ILE A 147 21.28 1.68 -14.71
N ASN A 148 21.72 2.61 -13.83
CA ASN A 148 23.12 3.06 -13.74
C ASN A 148 23.70 3.21 -12.31
N LYS A 149 23.11 2.66 -11.23
CA LYS A 149 23.64 2.87 -9.85
C LYS A 149 23.76 1.58 -9.03
N LYS A 150 25.00 1.28 -8.59
CA LYS A 150 25.44 0.07 -7.88
C LYS A 150 24.82 -0.24 -6.50
N PHE A 151 23.85 0.54 -6.00
CA PHE A 151 23.55 0.54 -4.56
C PHE A 151 22.10 0.24 -4.15
N LYS A 152 21.20 -0.08 -5.08
CA LYS A 152 19.85 -0.52 -4.72
C LYS A 152 19.35 -1.58 -5.70
N ILE A 153 19.05 -2.77 -5.19
CA ILE A 153 18.29 -3.79 -5.91
C ILE A 153 16.82 -3.32 -5.89
N GLY A 154 16.19 -3.27 -7.06
CA GLY A 154 14.78 -2.95 -7.23
C GLY A 154 13.87 -3.97 -6.55
N THR A 155 12.57 -3.68 -6.56
CA THR A 155 11.53 -4.60 -6.11
C THR A 155 11.48 -5.77 -7.09
N ASN A 156 11.71 -7.00 -6.63
CA ASN A 156 11.66 -8.16 -7.51
C ASN A 156 10.23 -8.38 -8.00
N VAL A 157 10.11 -8.92 -9.22
CA VAL A 157 8.82 -9.19 -9.86
C VAL A 157 8.71 -10.68 -10.13
N TYR A 158 7.62 -11.28 -9.67
CA TYR A 158 7.32 -12.70 -9.82
C TYR A 158 5.95 -12.89 -10.49
N SER A 159 5.83 -14.01 -11.21
CA SER A 159 4.55 -14.61 -11.57
C SER A 159 4.50 -15.97 -10.87
N ASP A 160 3.64 -16.07 -9.87
CA ASP A 160 3.64 -17.10 -8.83
C ASP A 160 5.05 -17.29 -8.22
N GLU A 161 5.73 -18.39 -8.56
CA GLU A 161 7.05 -18.77 -8.05
C GLU A 161 8.20 -18.36 -8.98
N LYS A 162 7.90 -17.91 -10.20
CA LYS A 162 8.90 -17.66 -11.23
C LYS A 162 9.22 -16.17 -11.33
N TYR A 163 10.50 -15.83 -11.31
CA TYR A 163 10.94 -14.46 -11.57
C TYR A 163 10.49 -14.01 -12.97
N CYS A 164 9.74 -12.91 -13.04
CA CYS A 164 9.17 -12.38 -14.26
C CYS A 164 10.07 -11.29 -14.84
N ARG A 165 11.12 -11.71 -15.55
CA ARG A 165 12.13 -10.80 -16.14
C ARG A 165 11.51 -9.77 -17.07
N GLU A 166 10.53 -10.16 -17.88
CA GLU A 166 9.89 -9.27 -18.85
C GLU A 166 9.22 -8.06 -18.18
N VAL A 167 8.43 -8.30 -17.12
CA VAL A 167 7.75 -7.22 -16.39
C VAL A 167 8.74 -6.40 -15.57
N ALA A 168 9.73 -7.04 -14.96
CA ALA A 168 10.81 -6.33 -14.25
C ALA A 168 11.56 -5.38 -15.20
N ASP A 169 11.93 -5.85 -16.41
CA ASP A 169 12.58 -5.06 -17.44
C ASP A 169 11.68 -3.93 -17.97
N LEU A 170 10.36 -4.16 -18.04
CA LEU A 170 9.43 -3.12 -18.46
C LEU A 170 9.29 -2.02 -17.41
N LEU A 171 9.17 -2.38 -16.13
CA LEU A 171 9.08 -1.45 -15.00
C LEU A 171 10.39 -0.68 -14.76
N SER A 172 11.53 -1.22 -15.23
CA SER A 172 12.85 -0.59 -15.13
C SER A 172 13.15 0.43 -16.25
N ARG A 173 12.34 0.49 -17.30
CA ARG A 173 12.53 1.45 -18.42
C ARG A 173 11.86 2.78 -18.17
N ASP A 174 12.41 3.85 -18.75
CA ASP A 174 11.79 5.18 -18.79
C ASP A 174 10.92 5.34 -20.05
N THR A 175 10.03 4.39 -20.27
CA THR A 175 9.19 4.31 -21.48
C THR A 175 7.73 4.17 -21.10
N PHE A 176 6.83 4.67 -21.95
CA PHE A 176 5.41 4.43 -21.75
C PHE A 176 5.14 2.92 -21.59
N CYS A 177 4.45 2.57 -20.52
CA CYS A 177 3.96 1.23 -20.30
C CYS A 177 2.68 1.26 -19.49
N TYR A 178 1.85 0.28 -19.74
CA TYR A 178 0.69 -0.05 -18.95
C TYR A 178 0.81 -1.50 -18.51
N ILE A 179 0.64 -1.75 -17.21
CA ILE A 179 0.65 -3.08 -16.63
C ILE A 179 -0.62 -3.22 -15.80
N ARG A 180 -1.35 -4.32 -15.98
CA ARG A 180 -2.49 -4.71 -15.15
C ARG A 180 -2.36 -6.16 -14.79
N GLY A 181 -2.59 -6.51 -13.53
CA GLY A 181 -2.66 -7.90 -13.13
C GLY A 181 -3.13 -8.09 -11.71
N ASN A 182 -3.36 -9.35 -11.33
CA ASN A 182 -3.76 -9.70 -9.99
C ASN A 182 -2.50 -9.82 -9.13
N ILE A 183 -2.28 -8.85 -8.24
CA ILE A 183 -1.08 -8.78 -7.40
C ILE A 183 -1.42 -9.22 -5.99
N TYR A 184 -0.57 -10.02 -5.37
CA TYR A 184 -0.63 -10.27 -3.94
C TYR A 184 -0.03 -9.07 -3.18
N PRO A 185 -0.85 -8.26 -2.47
CA PRO A 185 -0.44 -6.94 -2.02
C PRO A 185 0.30 -6.98 -0.68
N ILE A 186 1.50 -7.56 -0.66
CA ILE A 186 2.40 -7.45 0.51
C ILE A 186 3.02 -6.06 0.50
N VAL A 187 2.58 -5.22 1.44
CA VAL A 187 3.01 -3.83 1.52
C VAL A 187 3.81 -3.54 2.78
N LYS A 188 4.81 -2.67 2.64
CA LYS A 188 5.62 -2.13 3.72
C LYS A 188 5.54 -0.60 3.71
N VAL A 189 5.19 -0.03 4.85
CA VAL A 189 5.33 1.41 5.08
C VAL A 189 6.71 1.65 5.67
N SER A 190 7.58 2.33 4.92
CA SER A 190 8.97 2.54 5.35
C SER A 190 9.19 3.90 5.99
N TYR A 191 8.48 4.93 5.51
CA TYR A 191 8.63 6.31 6.00
C TYR A 191 7.43 7.16 5.59
N VAL A 192 7.27 8.28 6.29
CA VAL A 192 6.35 9.37 5.95
C VAL A 192 7.18 10.55 5.46
N ILE A 193 6.89 11.05 4.26
CA ILE A 193 7.53 12.26 3.74
C ILE A 193 6.75 13.48 4.26
N VAL A 194 7.46 14.47 4.76
CA VAL A 194 6.88 15.74 5.20
C VAL A 194 7.31 16.83 4.23
N ASN A 195 6.35 17.58 3.70
CA ASN A 195 6.62 18.68 2.79
C ASN A 195 5.56 19.79 2.92
N GLU A 196 5.90 21.02 2.57
CA GLU A 196 4.92 22.11 2.43
C GLU A 196 4.12 21.93 1.13
N ARG A 197 2.83 22.26 1.15
CA ARG A 197 1.97 22.23 -0.04
C ARG A 197 0.92 23.33 0.05
N THR A 198 0.66 24.01 -1.07
CA THR A 198 -0.42 25.00 -1.15
C THR A 198 -1.73 24.32 -1.56
N ILE A 199 -2.76 24.45 -0.73
CA ILE A 199 -4.11 23.93 -0.99
C ILE A 199 -5.08 25.10 -0.93
N ASN A 200 -5.74 25.40 -2.05
CA ASN A 200 -6.66 26.55 -2.17
C ASN A 200 -6.05 27.88 -1.72
N GLY A 201 -4.76 28.11 -2.02
CA GLY A 201 -4.03 29.32 -1.62
C GLY A 201 -3.48 29.33 -0.19
N VAL A 202 -3.79 28.31 0.61
CA VAL A 202 -3.30 28.18 1.99
C VAL A 202 -2.09 27.24 2.04
N PRO A 203 -0.92 27.67 2.58
CA PRO A 203 0.19 26.77 2.81
C PRO A 203 -0.17 25.81 3.96
N MET A 204 0.02 24.52 3.72
CA MET A 204 -0.23 23.47 4.70
C MET A 204 0.95 22.50 4.72
N VAL A 205 1.16 21.86 5.87
CA VAL A 205 2.14 20.76 5.97
C VAL A 205 1.46 19.47 5.52
N ASN A 206 2.04 18.81 4.52
CA ASN A 206 1.55 17.55 4.00
C ASN A 206 2.43 16.39 4.46
N PHE A 207 1.82 15.44 5.16
CA PHE A 207 2.43 14.18 5.54
C PHE A 207 1.99 13.11 4.54
N THR A 208 2.93 12.58 3.76
CA THR A 208 2.64 11.54 2.78
C THR A 208 3.19 10.20 3.21
N CYS A 209 2.29 9.27 3.53
CA CYS A 209 2.64 7.88 3.73
C CYS A 209 3.07 7.24 2.40
N LYS A 210 4.18 6.50 2.43
CA LYS A 210 4.67 5.77 1.26
C LYS A 210 4.65 4.27 1.56
N ALA A 211 3.64 3.58 1.05
CA ALA A 211 3.59 2.13 1.02
C ALA A 211 4.34 1.61 -0.21
N TYR A 212 5.16 0.59 -0.01
CA TYR A 212 5.94 -0.08 -1.05
C TYR A 212 5.60 -1.56 -1.08
N PHE A 213 5.57 -2.16 -2.26
CA PHE A 213 5.71 -3.59 -2.39
C PHE A 213 7.09 -4.01 -1.88
N VAL A 214 7.10 -5.08 -1.12
CA VAL A 214 8.34 -5.81 -0.82
C VAL A 214 8.86 -6.42 -2.11
N ASP A 215 8.03 -7.27 -2.70
CA ASP A 215 8.15 -7.87 -4.03
C ASP A 215 6.78 -7.73 -4.69
N ILE A 216 6.76 -7.64 -6.01
CA ILE A 216 5.52 -7.70 -6.78
C ILE A 216 5.31 -9.16 -7.18
N ASN A 217 4.24 -9.79 -6.68
CA ASN A 217 3.89 -11.14 -7.08
C ASN A 217 2.53 -11.16 -7.78
N PHE A 218 2.55 -11.44 -9.08
CA PHE A 218 1.35 -11.63 -9.89
C PHE A 218 0.87 -13.07 -9.80
N SER A 219 -0.45 -13.27 -9.71
CA SER A 219 -1.06 -14.56 -9.99
C SER A 219 -0.75 -15.00 -11.42
N SER A 220 -0.52 -16.29 -11.64
CA SER A 220 -0.37 -16.88 -12.99
C SER A 220 -1.42 -16.39 -13.97
N ASP A 221 -0.98 -16.15 -15.20
CA ASP A 221 -1.80 -15.75 -16.36
C ASP A 221 -2.65 -14.48 -16.16
N SER A 222 -2.41 -13.71 -15.10
CA SER A 222 -3.16 -12.49 -14.81
C SER A 222 -2.55 -11.22 -15.39
N ILE A 223 -1.33 -11.31 -15.92
CA ILE A 223 -0.54 -10.16 -16.34
C ILE A 223 -0.93 -9.73 -17.75
N TYR A 224 -1.33 -8.48 -17.88
CA TYR A 224 -1.49 -7.79 -19.14
C TYR A 224 -0.52 -6.62 -19.20
N THR A 225 0.25 -6.54 -20.29
CA THR A 225 1.20 -5.45 -20.54
C THR A 225 0.93 -4.80 -21.89
N SER A 226 1.03 -3.48 -21.97
CA SER A 226 1.01 -2.74 -23.23
C SER A 226 2.05 -1.62 -23.21
N THR A 227 2.76 -1.43 -24.33
CA THR A 227 3.65 -0.29 -24.57
C THR A 227 3.04 0.71 -25.56
N GLU A 228 1.80 0.47 -25.99
CA GLU A 228 1.07 1.35 -26.91
C GLU A 228 0.41 2.48 -26.14
N ARG A 229 0.59 3.72 -26.60
CA ARG A 229 -0.08 4.88 -26.00
C ARG A 229 -1.61 4.72 -26.16
N ILE A 230 -2.31 4.64 -25.02
CA ILE A 230 -3.78 4.69 -24.92
C ILE A 230 -4.25 6.13 -25.10
#